data_AF-A0A836WS59-F1
#
_entry.id   AF-A0A836WS59-F1
#
_cell.length_a   1.000
_cell.length_b   1.000
_cell.length_c   1.000
_cell.angle_alpha   90.00
_cell.angle_beta   90.00
_cell.angle_gamma   90.00
#
_symmetry.space_group_name_H-M   'P 1'
#
loop_
_entity.id
_entity.type
_entity.pdbx_description
1 polymer ?
#
loop_
_entity_poly.entity_id
_entity_poly.type
_entity_poly.pdbx_seq_one_letter_code
_entity_poly.pdbx_strand_id
1 'polypeptide(L)'
;MISFEHRILSEYRIKRAKIDTLATSILTHREPKGLEVNGASNFLDVLINEIDKFYNEFSEILSNNGNRPHPRSRLPETKKWNENVERFYEKNPRRRPRK
;
A
#
# COMPACT_ATOMS: atom_id res chain seq x y z
N MET A 1 -15.86 -17.00 11.43
CA MET A 1 -16.07 -15.64 10.89
C MET A 1 -14.75 -14.89 11.01
N ILE A 2 -14.28 -14.26 9.94
CA ILE A 2 -13.03 -13.47 9.97
C ILE A 2 -13.30 -12.14 10.70
N SER A 3 -12.36 -11.67 11.52
CA SER A 3 -12.51 -10.38 12.22
C SER A 3 -12.45 -9.20 11.25
N PHE A 4 -13.11 -8.10 11.60
CA PHE A 4 -13.11 -6.88 10.80
C PHE A 4 -11.69 -6.34 10.54
N GLU A 5 -10.85 -6.33 11.58
CA GLU A 5 -9.44 -5.95 11.47
C GLU A 5 -8.67 -6.84 10.48
N HIS A 6 -8.86 -8.16 10.54
CA HIS A 6 -8.20 -9.07 9.60
C HIS A 6 -8.67 -8.85 8.15
N ARG A 7 -9.95 -8.50 7.96
CA ARG A 7 -10.49 -8.13 6.64
C ARG A 7 -9.78 -6.91 6.08
N ILE A 8 -9.62 -5.86 6.90
CA ILE A 8 -8.91 -4.62 6.51
C ILE A 8 -7.46 -4.92 6.12
N LEU A 9 -6.74 -5.68 6.96
CA LEU A 9 -5.34 -6.03 6.70
C LEU A 9 -5.17 -6.83 5.40
N SER A 10 -6.06 -7.80 5.17
CA SER A 10 -6.07 -8.61 3.95
C SER A 10 -6.37 -7.77 2.72
N GLU A 11 -7.40 -6.91 2.79
CA GLU A 11 -7.77 -6.04 1.69
C GLU A 11 -6.65 -5.06 1.34
N TYR A 12 -6.02 -4.45 2.35
CA TYR A 12 -4.87 -3.57 2.14
C TYR A 12 -3.73 -4.28 1.41
N ARG A 13 -3.42 -5.52 1.81
CA ARG A 13 -2.39 -6.34 1.17
C ARG A 13 -2.72 -6.65 -0.29
N ILE A 14 -3.99 -6.93 -0.62
CA ILE A 14 -4.44 -7.17 -1.99
C ILE A 14 -4.32 -5.89 -2.83
N LYS A 15 -4.78 -4.74 -2.31
CA LYS A 15 -4.68 -3.45 -3.03
C LYS A 15 -3.22 -3.10 -3.33
N ARG A 16 -2.33 -3.28 -2.35
CA ARG A 16 -0.87 -3.11 -2.53
C ARG A 16 -0.31 -4.01 -3.62
N ALA A 17 -0.63 -5.30 -3.57
CA ALA A 17 -0.15 -6.26 -4.57
C ALA A 17 -0.62 -5.91 -6.00
N LYS A 18 -1.85 -5.41 -6.17
CA LYS A 18 -2.35 -4.95 -7.48
C LYS A 18 -1.52 -3.80 -8.04
N ILE A 19 -1.20 -2.80 -7.21
CA ILE A 19 -0.37 -1.66 -7.60
C ILE A 19 1.03 -2.12 -8.00
N ASP A 20 1.68 -2.95 -7.17
CA ASP A 20 3.04 -3.44 -7.45
C ASP A 20 3.09 -4.29 -8.72
N THR A 21 2.08 -5.14 -8.93
CA THR A 21 1.96 -5.97 -10.14
C THR A 21 1.78 -5.11 -11.39
N LEU A 22 0.86 -4.15 -11.36
CA LEU A 22 0.60 -3.28 -12.51
C LEU A 22 1.80 -2.39 -12.83
N ALA A 23 2.43 -1.79 -11.81
CA ALA A 23 3.60 -0.95 -12.00
C ALA A 23 4.78 -1.74 -12.59
N THR A 24 4.99 -2.98 -12.13
CA THR A 24 6.02 -3.87 -12.69
C THR A 24 5.69 -4.21 -14.15
N SER A 25 4.43 -4.58 -14.44
CA SER A 25 3.98 -4.87 -15.80
C SER A 25 4.26 -3.72 -16.77
N ILE A 26 3.93 -2.49 -16.38
CA ILE A 26 4.19 -1.27 -17.16
C ILE A 26 5.69 -1.08 -17.42
N LEU A 27 6.54 -1.30 -16.41
CA LEU A 27 8.00 -1.13 -16.54
C LEU A 27 8.65 -2.21 -17.41
N THR A 28 8.12 -3.43 -17.39
CA THR A 28 8.66 -4.58 -18.15
C THR A 28 8.07 -4.73 -19.55
N HIS A 29 7.14 -3.85 -19.95
CA HIS A 29 6.48 -3.91 -21.24
C HIS A 29 7.51 -3.76 -22.38
N ARG A 30 7.52 -4.72 -23.32
CA ARG A 30 8.54 -4.79 -24.38
C ARG A 30 8.28 -3.82 -25.53
N GLU A 31 7.02 -3.52 -25.81
CA GLU A 31 6.66 -2.63 -26.91
C GLU A 31 6.79 -1.16 -26.49
N PRO A 32 7.13 -0.26 -27.43
CA PRO A 32 7.24 1.17 -27.15
C PRO A 32 5.95 1.71 -26.52
N LYS A 33 6.10 2.75 -25.69
CA LYS A 33 5.03 3.37 -24.89
C LYS A 33 3.90 3.91 -25.78
N GLY A 34 2.97 3.03 -26.16
CA GLY A 34 1.79 3.34 -26.93
C GLY A 34 0.59 3.74 -26.06
N LEU A 35 -0.59 3.77 -26.67
CA LEU A 35 -1.85 4.11 -26.00
C LEU A 35 -2.15 3.18 -24.80
N GLU A 36 -1.80 1.89 -24.91
CA GLU A 36 -2.04 0.90 -23.85
C GLU A 36 -1.22 1.18 -22.59
N VAL A 37 0.05 1.54 -22.75
CA VAL A 37 0.95 1.88 -21.62
C VAL A 37 0.47 3.16 -20.92
N ASN A 38 -0.03 4.13 -21.68
CA ASN A 38 -0.62 5.35 -21.12
C ASN A 38 -1.93 5.05 -20.38
N GLY A 39 -2.78 4.19 -20.94
CA GLY A 39 -4.01 3.72 -20.28
C GLY A 39 -3.72 2.98 -18.97
N ALA A 40 -2.75 2.07 -18.98
CA ALA A 40 -2.31 1.36 -17.78
C ALA A 40 -1.72 2.29 -16.72
N SER A 41 -0.96 3.31 -17.14
CA SER A 41 -0.41 4.33 -16.23
C SER A 41 -1.52 5.18 -15.59
N ASN A 42 -2.53 5.57 -16.36
CA ASN A 42 -3.70 6.28 -15.82
C ASN A 42 -4.49 5.39 -14.85
N PHE A 43 -4.64 4.11 -15.15
CA PHE A 43 -5.30 3.17 -14.25
C PHE A 43 -4.49 2.94 -12.96
N LEU A 44 -3.15 2.94 -13.04
CA LEU A 44 -2.28 2.88 -11.86
C LEU A 44 -2.54 4.05 -10.92
N ASP A 45 -2.73 5.26 -11.44
CA ASP A 45 -3.10 6.43 -10.64
C ASP A 45 -4.45 6.27 -9.93
N VAL A 46 -5.44 5.63 -10.59
CA VAL A 46 -6.73 5.31 -9.95
C VAL A 46 -6.52 4.35 -8.77
N LEU A 47 -5.71 3.30 -8.94
CA LEU A 47 -5.40 2.35 -7.87
C LEU A 47 -4.64 3.00 -6.72
N ILE A 48 -3.72 3.93 -7.00
CA ILE A 48 -3.01 4.71 -5.99
C ILE A 48 -4.00 5.57 -5.19
N ASN A 49 -4.91 6.26 -5.87
CA ASN A 49 -5.94 7.04 -5.17
C ASN A 49 -6.88 6.17 -4.32
N GLU A 50 -7.18 4.95 -4.78
CA GLU A 50 -8.00 3.99 -4.04
C GLU A 50 -7.29 3.52 -2.76
N ILE A 51 -6.01 3.12 -2.86
CA ILE A 51 -5.25 2.67 -1.67
C ILE A 51 -5.01 3.81 -0.69
N ASP A 52 -4.88 5.05 -1.17
CA ASP A 52 -4.70 6.23 -0.33
C ASP A 52 -5.98 6.53 0.47
N LYS A 53 -7.15 6.49 -0.18
CA LYS A 53 -8.44 6.62 0.51
C LYS A 53 -8.62 5.52 1.55
N PHE A 54 -8.34 4.26 1.16
CA PHE A 54 -8.45 3.12 2.05
C PHE A 54 -7.51 3.24 3.26
N TYR A 55 -6.26 3.68 3.03
CA TYR A 55 -5.32 3.86 4.11
C TYR A 55 -5.77 4.96 5.07
N ASN A 56 -6.29 6.08 4.57
CA ASN A 56 -6.80 7.16 5.43
C ASN A 56 -7.97 6.68 6.31
N GLU A 57 -8.93 5.97 5.72
CA GLU A 57 -10.11 5.45 6.42
C GLU A 57 -9.74 4.48 7.56
N PHE A 58 -8.76 3.61 7.32
CA PHE A 58 -8.36 2.56 8.27
C PHE A 58 -6.96 2.77 8.87
N SER A 59 -6.48 4.02 8.87
CA SER A 59 -5.08 4.34 9.19
C SER A 59 -4.67 3.89 10.59
N GLU A 60 -5.57 3.96 11.56
CA GLU A 60 -5.34 3.48 12.92
C GLU A 60 -5.06 1.98 12.96
N ILE A 61 -5.93 1.17 12.35
CA ILE A 61 -5.79 -0.28 12.30
C ILE A 61 -4.53 -0.68 11.52
N LEU A 62 -4.26 -0.01 10.40
CA LEU A 62 -3.12 -0.32 9.55
C LEU A 62 -1.79 0.04 10.23
N SER A 63 -1.66 1.25 10.75
CA SER A 63 -0.43 1.73 11.40
C SER A 63 -0.14 0.96 12.70
N ASN A 64 -1.16 0.62 13.49
CA ASN A 64 -1.00 -0.21 14.69
C ASN A 64 -0.52 -1.64 14.39
N ASN A 65 -0.70 -2.10 13.15
CA ASN A 65 -0.22 -3.40 12.67
C ASN A 65 1.06 -3.30 11.84
N GLY A 66 1.76 -2.16 11.89
CA GLY A 66 3.04 -1.96 11.21
C GLY A 66 2.92 -1.70 9.70
N ASN A 67 1.72 -1.47 9.17
CA ASN A 67 1.55 -1.10 7.77
C ASN A 67 1.72 0.41 7.57
N ARG A 68 2.60 0.78 6.65
CA ARG A 68 2.80 2.16 6.18
C ARG A 68 2.04 2.39 4.88
N PRO A 69 1.76 3.65 4.49
CA PRO A 69 1.24 3.96 3.17
C PRO A 69 2.07 3.31 2.06
N HIS A 70 1.46 3.10 0.90
CA HIS A 70 2.15 2.54 -0.24
C HIS A 70 3.33 3.43 -0.65
N PRO A 71 4.49 2.93 -1.11
CA PRO A 71 5.60 3.79 -1.54
C PRO A 71 5.26 4.75 -2.69
N ARG A 72 4.26 4.39 -3.50
CA ARG A 72 3.69 5.23 -4.58
C ARG A 72 2.49 6.08 -4.14
N SER A 73 2.15 6.05 -2.85
CA SER A 73 1.09 6.85 -2.25
C SER A 73 1.43 8.34 -2.36
N ARG A 74 0.39 9.18 -2.45
CA ARG A 74 0.52 10.64 -2.39
C ARG A 74 0.23 11.18 -0.99
N LEU A 75 0.02 10.29 -0.01
CA LEU A 75 -0.27 10.69 1.37
C LEU A 75 0.97 11.27 2.07
N PRO A 76 0.81 12.35 2.85
CA PRO A 76 1.87 12.82 3.72
C PRO A 76 2.12 11.80 4.82
N GLU A 77 3.38 11.49 5.11
CA GLU A 77 3.72 10.69 6.29
C GLU A 77 3.41 11.49 7.55
N THR A 78 2.42 11.04 8.34
CA THR A 78 2.13 11.68 9.62
C THR A 78 2.98 11.08 10.74
N LYS A 79 3.40 11.93 11.68
CA LYS A 79 4.18 11.51 12.85
C LYS A 79 3.47 10.39 13.64
N LYS A 80 2.15 10.49 13.77
CA LYS A 80 1.31 9.49 14.47
C LYS A 80 1.38 8.10 13.84
N TRP A 81 1.30 8.01 12.51
CA TRP A 81 1.40 6.71 11.83
C TRP A 81 2.77 6.08 12.02
N ASN A 82 3.83 6.88 11.92
CA ASN A 82 5.20 6.42 12.13
C ASN A 82 5.41 5.92 13.57
N GLU A 83 4.92 6.64 14.58
CA GLU A 83 4.98 6.21 15.98
C GLU A 83 4.22 4.90 16.22
N ASN A 84 3.03 4.74 15.65
CA ASN A 84 2.26 3.50 15.75
C ASN A 84 3.00 2.30 15.14
N VAL A 85 3.60 2.50 13.96
CA VAL A 85 4.37 1.47 13.26
C VAL A 85 5.63 1.09 14.04
N GLU A 86 6.35 2.06 14.61
CA GLU A 86 7.52 1.77 15.43
C GLU A 86 7.13 1.01 16.71
N ARG A 87 6.06 1.41 17.41
CA ARG A 87 5.53 0.66 18.56
C ARG A 87 5.16 -0.77 18.20
N PHE A 88 4.62 -1.01 17.00
CA PHE A 88 4.32 -2.36 16.54
C PHE A 88 5.59 -3.20 16.39
N TYR A 89 6.66 -2.64 15.81
CA TYR A 89 7.92 -3.34 15.63
C TYR A 89 8.75 -3.49 16.91
N GLU A 90 8.63 -2.57 17.86
CA GLU A 90 9.19 -2.73 19.21
C GLU A 90 8.57 -3.95 19.91
N LYS A 91 7.25 -4.12 19.81
CA LYS A 91 6.54 -5.30 20.33
C LYS A 91 6.80 -6.56 19.52
N ASN A 92 7.10 -6.43 18.23
CA ASN A 92 7.31 -7.55 17.30
C ASN A 92 8.65 -7.45 16.55
N PRO A 93 9.81 -7.55 17.23
CA PRO A 93 11.11 -7.29 16.60
C PRO A 93 11.41 -8.20 15.40
N ARG A 94 10.92 -9.44 15.42
CA ARG A 94 11.09 -10.43 14.34
C ARG A 94 10.37 -10.05 13.03
N ARG A 95 9.34 -9.18 13.11
CA ARG A 95 8.55 -8.75 11.95
C ARG A 95 9.08 -7.46 11.31
N ARG A 96 10.10 -6.83 11.90
CA ARG A 96 10.71 -5.63 11.35
C ARG A 96 11.39 -5.98 10.00
N PRO A 97 11.12 -5.24 8.91
CA PRO A 97 11.82 -5.41 7.66
C PRO A 97 13.33 -5.28 7.88
N ARG A 98 14.10 -6.25 7.40
CA ARG A 98 15.56 -6.16 7.38
C ARG A 98 15.95 -5.26 6.22
N LYS A 99 16.85 -4.30 6.49
CA LYS A 99 17.42 -3.42 5.46
C LYS A 99 18.29 -4.21 4.49
#